data_AF-A0A7Y6YS53-F1
#
_entry.id   AF-A0A7Y6YS53-F1
#
_cell.length_a   1.000
_cell.length_b   1.000
_cell.length_c   1.000
_cell.angle_alpha   90.00
_cell.angle_beta   90.00
_cell.angle_gamma   90.00
#
_symmetry.space_group_name_H-M   'P 1'
#
loop_
_entity.id
_entity.type
_entity.pdbx_description
1 polymer ?
#
loop_
_entity_poly.entity_id
_entity_poly.type
_entity_poly.pdbx_seq_one_letter_code
_entity_poly.pdbx_strand_id
1 'polypeptide(L)'
;MFTERLSRFQANLADAGIDVALITDDDNVYYLTGYYDYLHMEFGRPTILVVPRDGETLLITPTIDLNSAEASARVDRIAAWNDGMGNEWREQLPAAVRNASTVGIEPGHMPPPVRTYVNDLVAAEKITSATPILNQMRMIKSPQELQLARHAGEVATAMMTAGRAAIGGGVAEFEVAIATSQAGTRKAAELLAAHYDDGDMSPNTHFLQIMASGKDIVKTHHRASTRIMRRGEPVFLCFCGMTNFHRFKLGFDRTFWIGEPDPEQVKVYEVAVASQKAALEALRPGVTAESVHAAYAEVIQGAGYECPFRCGRATGFSFLEAPQLVTGDTTIIQPGMVLAVDGSVSVDTFRAQVGDSFIITEDGWEQLTRHPKSVDEVIL
;
A
#
# COMPACT_ATOMS: atom_id res chain seq x y z
N MET A 1 -20.11 -0.01 6.26
CA MET A 1 -18.86 -0.46 5.61
C MET A 1 -18.15 -1.54 6.43
N PHE A 2 -17.57 -1.22 7.60
CA PHE A 2 -16.82 -2.21 8.39
C PHE A 2 -17.65 -3.41 8.87
N THR A 3 -18.84 -3.18 9.45
CA THR A 3 -19.75 -4.27 9.85
C THR A 3 -20.09 -5.22 8.69
N GLU A 4 -20.36 -4.68 7.50
CA GLU A 4 -20.65 -5.49 6.31
C GLU A 4 -19.43 -6.31 5.85
N ARG A 5 -18.22 -5.75 5.92
CA ARG A 5 -16.98 -6.48 5.63
C ARG A 5 -16.75 -7.61 6.62
N LEU A 6 -16.99 -7.35 7.90
CA LEU A 6 -16.83 -8.33 8.96
C LEU A 6 -17.82 -9.49 8.75
N SER A 7 -19.09 -9.20 8.48
CA SER A 7 -20.10 -10.23 8.14
C SER A 7 -19.73 -11.01 6.88
N ARG A 8 -19.21 -10.35 5.84
CA ARG A 8 -18.72 -11.02 4.63
C ARG A 8 -17.50 -11.90 4.91
N PHE A 9 -16.62 -11.46 5.80
CA PHE A 9 -15.47 -12.26 6.22
C PHE A 9 -15.94 -13.52 6.97
N GLN A 10 -16.89 -13.40 7.90
CA GLN A 10 -17.50 -14.54 8.58
C GLN A 10 -18.13 -15.55 7.61
N ALA A 11 -18.88 -15.07 6.62
CA ALA A 11 -19.44 -15.91 5.56
C ALA A 11 -18.35 -16.66 4.77
N ASN A 12 -17.29 -15.96 4.37
CA ASN A 12 -16.17 -16.57 3.66
C ASN A 12 -15.39 -17.58 4.53
N LEU A 13 -15.28 -17.35 5.84
CA LEU A 13 -14.72 -18.32 6.78
C LEU A 13 -15.58 -19.58 6.85
N ALA A 14 -16.91 -19.42 6.90
CA ALA A 14 -17.84 -20.55 6.89
C ALA A 14 -17.71 -21.38 5.60
N ASP A 15 -17.68 -20.72 4.44
CA ASP A 15 -17.51 -21.38 3.13
C ASP A 15 -16.17 -22.11 3.01
N ALA A 16 -15.11 -21.55 3.60
CA ALA A 16 -13.78 -22.16 3.63
C ALA A 16 -13.60 -23.24 4.73
N GLY A 17 -14.63 -23.50 5.55
CA GLY A 17 -14.56 -24.44 6.67
C GLY A 17 -13.62 -23.99 7.80
N ILE A 18 -13.34 -22.68 7.92
CA ILE A 18 -12.55 -22.11 9.00
C ILE A 18 -13.50 -21.73 10.14
N ASP A 19 -13.32 -22.28 11.34
CA ASP A 19 -14.23 -22.03 12.46
C ASP A 19 -13.97 -20.67 13.12
N VAL A 20 -12.70 -20.28 13.21
CA VAL A 20 -12.27 -18.99 13.79
C VAL A 20 -10.98 -18.50 13.13
N ALA A 21 -10.90 -17.21 12.85
CA ALA A 21 -9.69 -16.55 12.37
C ALA A 21 -9.09 -15.65 13.44
N LEU A 22 -7.76 -15.69 13.58
CA LEU A 22 -6.96 -14.80 14.42
C LEU A 22 -6.20 -13.82 13.51
N ILE A 23 -6.66 -12.58 13.47
CA ILE A 23 -6.14 -11.51 12.60
C ILE A 23 -5.27 -10.58 13.43
N THR A 24 -4.06 -10.31 12.94
CA THR A 24 -3.03 -9.53 13.65
C THR A 24 -2.37 -8.49 12.75
N ASP A 25 -2.48 -8.64 11.43
CA ASP A 25 -2.05 -7.63 10.47
C ASP A 25 -2.88 -6.35 10.66
N ASP A 26 -2.23 -5.21 10.83
CA ASP A 26 -2.87 -3.94 11.16
C ASP A 26 -3.73 -3.39 10.02
N ASP A 27 -3.32 -3.63 8.77
CA ASP A 27 -4.13 -3.29 7.60
C ASP A 27 -5.42 -4.13 7.58
N ASN A 28 -5.38 -5.42 7.96
CA ASN A 28 -6.56 -6.27 8.04
C ASN A 28 -7.44 -6.00 9.26
N VAL A 29 -6.86 -5.70 10.43
CA VAL A 29 -7.62 -5.23 11.59
C VAL A 29 -8.38 -3.96 11.21
N TYR A 30 -7.71 -2.99 10.58
CA TYR A 30 -8.36 -1.78 10.09
C TYR A 30 -9.43 -2.08 9.03
N TYR A 31 -9.10 -2.91 8.03
CA TYR A 31 -10.03 -3.26 6.94
C TYR A 31 -11.34 -3.84 7.47
N LEU A 32 -11.27 -4.69 8.49
CA LEU A 32 -12.42 -5.40 9.07
C LEU A 32 -13.16 -4.56 10.13
N THR A 33 -12.46 -3.77 10.93
CA THR A 33 -13.05 -3.14 12.14
C THR A 33 -13.10 -1.63 12.09
N GLY A 34 -12.29 -0.98 11.25
CA GLY A 34 -12.07 0.46 11.30
C GLY A 34 -11.22 0.92 12.49
N TYR A 35 -10.64 0.02 13.27
CA TYR A 35 -9.69 0.37 14.34
C TYR A 35 -8.30 0.64 13.76
N TYR A 36 -7.69 1.76 14.14
CA TYR A 36 -6.40 2.19 13.64
C TYR A 36 -5.57 2.98 14.67
N ASP A 37 -4.34 3.30 14.26
CA ASP A 37 -3.32 4.12 14.93
C ASP A 37 -3.01 3.73 16.38
N TYR A 38 -3.31 2.48 16.73
CA TYR A 38 -2.84 1.83 17.94
C TYR A 38 -1.35 1.45 17.84
N LEU A 39 -0.72 1.23 18.99
CA LEU A 39 0.66 0.79 19.07
C LEU A 39 0.79 -0.67 18.62
N HIS A 40 0.86 -0.88 17.31
CA HIS A 40 1.00 -2.18 16.65
C HIS A 40 2.45 -2.71 16.60
N MET A 41 3.36 -2.15 17.41
CA MET A 41 4.81 -2.42 17.32
C MET A 41 5.28 -3.59 18.19
N GLU A 42 6.43 -4.16 17.80
CA GLU A 42 7.18 -5.31 18.36
C GLU A 42 7.52 -5.26 19.88
N PHE A 43 7.02 -4.29 20.64
CA PHE A 43 7.16 -4.25 22.11
C PHE A 43 6.37 -5.35 22.84
N GLY A 44 5.98 -6.42 22.14
CA GLY A 44 5.20 -7.51 22.71
C GLY A 44 3.75 -7.14 23.04
N ARG A 45 3.21 -6.08 22.42
CA ARG A 45 1.84 -5.61 22.63
C ARG A 45 0.92 -5.93 21.45
N PRO A 46 0.55 -7.20 21.22
CA PRO A 46 -0.29 -7.55 20.10
C PRO A 46 -1.71 -7.00 20.27
N THR A 47 -2.26 -6.53 19.16
CA THR A 47 -3.70 -6.43 18.96
C THR A 47 -4.12 -7.65 18.15
N ILE A 48 -5.12 -8.39 18.62
CA ILE A 48 -5.59 -9.62 17.99
C ILE A 48 -7.10 -9.50 17.80
N LEU A 49 -7.54 -9.50 16.55
CA LEU A 49 -8.94 -9.61 16.21
C LEU A 49 -9.30 -11.09 16.02
N VAL A 50 -10.23 -11.57 16.84
CA VAL A 50 -10.81 -12.90 16.78
C VAL A 50 -12.13 -12.81 16.03
N VAL A 51 -12.22 -13.52 14.90
CA VAL A 51 -13.43 -13.57 14.07
C VAL A 51 -13.89 -15.02 13.95
N PRO A 52 -14.91 -15.47 14.70
CA PRO A 52 -15.52 -16.76 14.45
C PRO A 52 -16.36 -16.72 13.17
N ARG A 53 -16.54 -17.86 12.50
CA ARG A 53 -17.42 -17.94 11.32
C ARG A 53 -18.89 -17.64 11.63
N ASP A 54 -19.28 -17.82 12.89
CA ASP A 54 -20.61 -17.53 13.43
C ASP A 54 -20.47 -17.08 14.90
N GLY A 55 -21.25 -16.09 15.32
CA GLY A 55 -21.22 -15.49 16.65
C GLY A 55 -20.40 -14.20 16.77
N GLU A 56 -20.15 -13.79 18.01
CA GLU A 56 -19.56 -12.50 18.37
C GLU A 56 -18.07 -12.42 18.07
N THR A 57 -17.66 -11.30 17.48
CA THR A 57 -16.27 -10.93 17.25
C THR A 57 -15.63 -10.33 18.50
N LEU A 58 -14.33 -10.54 18.65
CA LEU A 58 -13.58 -10.07 19.83
C LEU A 58 -12.29 -9.38 19.41
N LEU A 59 -12.10 -8.14 19.83
CA LEU A 59 -10.83 -7.43 19.71
C LEU A 59 -10.07 -7.49 21.04
N ILE A 60 -8.89 -8.09 21.03
CA ILE A 60 -7.96 -8.10 22.16
C ILE A 60 -6.94 -6.98 21.93
N THR A 61 -6.86 -6.00 22.82
CA THR A 61 -6.01 -4.80 22.66
C THR A 61 -5.41 -4.36 23.99
N PRO A 62 -4.25 -3.69 24.04
CA PRO A 62 -3.72 -3.14 25.30
C PRO A 62 -4.70 -2.17 25.98
N THR A 63 -4.75 -2.18 27.31
CA THR A 63 -5.60 -1.28 28.11
C THR A 63 -5.30 0.20 27.84
N ILE A 64 -4.06 0.53 27.52
CA ILE A 64 -3.67 1.92 27.20
C ILE A 64 -4.30 2.43 25.90
N ASP A 65 -4.74 1.53 25.01
CA ASP A 65 -5.39 1.85 23.74
C ASP A 65 -6.91 1.58 23.77
N LEU A 66 -7.48 1.21 24.94
CA LEU A 66 -8.89 0.82 25.07
C LEU A 66 -9.85 1.92 24.60
N ASN A 67 -9.62 3.17 25.00
CA ASN A 67 -10.50 4.29 24.62
C ASN A 67 -10.54 4.48 23.08
N SER A 68 -9.40 4.32 22.41
CA SER A 68 -9.32 4.41 20.94
C SER A 68 -10.07 3.25 20.28
N ALA A 69 -9.94 2.04 20.84
CA ALA A 69 -10.68 0.88 20.36
C ALA A 69 -12.19 1.04 20.55
N GLU A 70 -12.65 1.53 21.70
CA GLU A 70 -14.08 1.77 21.98
C GLU A 70 -14.69 2.83 21.06
N ALA A 71 -13.92 3.86 20.68
CA ALA A 71 -14.39 4.90 19.78
C ALA A 71 -14.53 4.41 18.31
N SER A 72 -13.56 3.63 17.83
CA SER A 72 -13.41 3.34 16.39
C SER A 72 -13.73 1.90 16.00
N ALA A 73 -13.39 0.90 16.83
CA ALA A 73 -13.51 -0.51 16.46
C ALA A 73 -14.98 -0.93 16.35
N ARG A 74 -15.37 -1.42 15.18
CA ARG A 74 -16.68 -2.04 14.93
C ARG A 74 -16.59 -3.53 15.15
N VAL A 75 -16.66 -3.94 16.42
CA VAL A 75 -16.65 -5.32 16.91
C VAL A 75 -17.71 -5.50 17.99
N ASP A 76 -18.07 -6.74 18.30
CA ASP A 76 -19.09 -7.03 19.33
C ASP A 76 -18.53 -6.90 20.74
N ARG A 77 -17.27 -7.28 20.95
CA ARG A 77 -16.60 -7.23 22.25
C ARG A 77 -15.15 -6.75 22.14
N ILE A 78 -14.72 -5.97 23.13
CA ILE A 78 -13.32 -5.58 23.33
C ILE A 78 -12.83 -6.19 24.64
N ALA A 79 -11.67 -6.83 24.62
CA ALA A 79 -10.95 -7.29 25.80
C ALA A 79 -9.62 -6.55 25.92
N ALA A 80 -9.55 -5.66 26.91
CA ALA A 80 -8.34 -4.98 27.28
C ALA A 80 -7.39 -5.90 28.08
N TRP A 81 -6.08 -5.73 27.90
CA TRP A 81 -5.06 -6.42 28.70
C TRP A 81 -3.91 -5.48 29.09
N ASN A 82 -3.22 -5.76 30.19
CA ASN A 82 -2.14 -4.92 30.71
C ASN A 82 -0.84 -5.72 30.89
N ASP A 83 0.30 -5.09 30.65
CA ASP A 83 1.63 -5.69 30.76
C ASP A 83 1.86 -6.23 32.19
N GLY A 84 2.30 -7.49 32.29
CA GLY A 84 2.62 -8.13 33.57
C GLY A 84 1.42 -8.43 34.47
N MET A 85 0.18 -8.28 33.98
CA MET A 85 -1.03 -8.57 34.74
C MET A 85 -1.83 -9.73 34.13
N GLY A 86 -2.26 -10.67 34.99
CA GLY A 86 -3.01 -11.86 34.55
C GLY A 86 -2.21 -12.69 33.53
N ASN A 87 -2.88 -13.23 32.52
CA ASN A 87 -2.22 -13.83 31.35
C ASN A 87 -2.08 -12.85 30.17
N GLU A 88 -2.24 -11.53 30.39
CA GLU A 88 -2.14 -10.52 29.34
C GLU A 88 -3.09 -10.81 28.15
N TRP A 89 -2.66 -10.57 26.91
CA TRP A 89 -3.40 -10.89 25.69
C TRP A 89 -3.73 -12.38 25.51
N ARG A 90 -3.07 -13.27 26.26
CA ARG A 90 -3.27 -14.73 26.16
C ARG A 90 -4.56 -15.19 26.83
N GLU A 91 -5.11 -14.41 27.77
CA GLU A 91 -6.24 -14.81 28.60
C GLU A 91 -7.48 -15.24 27.77
N GLN A 92 -7.77 -14.55 26.68
CA GLN A 92 -8.99 -14.81 25.89
C GLN A 92 -8.81 -15.91 24.82
N LEU A 93 -7.57 -16.17 24.37
CA LEU A 93 -7.32 -17.06 23.23
C LEU A 93 -7.74 -18.52 23.46
N PRO A 94 -7.46 -19.16 24.63
CA PRO A 94 -7.89 -20.54 24.88
C PRO A 94 -9.40 -20.74 24.74
N ALA A 95 -10.21 -19.76 25.17
CA ALA A 95 -11.67 -19.84 25.02
C ALA A 95 -12.10 -19.66 23.57
N ALA A 96 -11.47 -18.71 22.85
CA ALA A 96 -11.76 -18.42 21.45
C ALA A 96 -11.52 -19.61 20.51
N VAL A 97 -10.51 -20.45 20.79
CA VAL A 97 -10.12 -21.57 19.90
C VAL A 97 -10.54 -22.95 20.41
N ARG A 98 -11.08 -23.07 21.64
CA ARG A 98 -11.31 -24.36 22.33
C ARG A 98 -12.07 -25.39 21.49
N ASN A 99 -13.12 -24.95 20.81
CA ASN A 99 -14.03 -25.82 20.05
C ASN A 99 -13.81 -25.73 18.54
N ALA A 100 -12.75 -25.03 18.10
CA ALA A 100 -12.42 -24.93 16.70
C ALA A 100 -11.76 -26.23 16.20
N SER A 101 -12.32 -26.77 15.12
CA SER A 101 -11.69 -27.81 14.31
C SER A 101 -10.67 -27.20 13.36
N THR A 102 -10.90 -25.96 12.91
CA THR A 102 -9.98 -25.23 12.02
C THR A 102 -9.80 -23.78 12.46
N VAL A 103 -8.55 -23.36 12.66
CA VAL A 103 -8.16 -22.01 13.06
C VAL A 103 -7.39 -21.35 11.92
N GLY A 104 -7.96 -20.28 11.38
CA GLY A 104 -7.32 -19.42 10.39
C GLY A 104 -6.35 -18.45 11.05
N ILE A 105 -5.16 -18.29 10.49
CA ILE A 105 -4.19 -17.27 10.91
C ILE A 105 -3.65 -16.50 9.70
N GLU A 106 -2.78 -15.53 9.93
CA GLU A 106 -2.04 -14.83 8.89
C GLU A 106 -0.55 -15.17 8.98
N PRO A 107 -0.07 -16.30 8.40
CA PRO A 107 1.26 -16.82 8.69
C PRO A 107 2.42 -15.87 8.43
N GLY A 108 2.27 -14.96 7.45
CA GLY A 108 3.28 -13.96 7.09
C GLY A 108 3.23 -12.67 7.92
N HIS A 109 2.17 -12.42 8.67
CA HIS A 109 1.96 -11.18 9.43
C HIS A 109 1.76 -11.39 10.93
N MET A 110 1.53 -12.63 11.37
CA MET A 110 1.36 -12.96 12.79
C MET A 110 2.68 -12.81 13.54
N PRO A 111 2.75 -11.95 14.58
CA PRO A 111 3.97 -11.75 15.35
C PRO A 111 4.49 -13.06 15.94
N PRO A 112 5.81 -13.32 15.94
CA PRO A 112 6.37 -14.58 16.43
C PRO A 112 5.91 -14.98 17.85
N PRO A 113 5.81 -14.07 18.84
CA PRO A 113 5.32 -14.44 20.18
C PRO A 113 3.86 -14.94 20.17
N VAL A 114 3.00 -14.32 19.35
CA VAL A 114 1.61 -14.76 19.18
C VAL A 114 1.57 -16.10 18.47
N ARG A 115 2.36 -16.26 17.40
CA ARG A 115 2.42 -17.50 16.64
C ARG A 115 2.88 -18.69 17.48
N THR A 116 3.92 -18.51 18.30
CA THR A 116 4.40 -19.56 19.22
C THR A 116 3.30 -19.98 20.18
N TYR A 117 2.61 -19.02 20.81
CA TYR A 117 1.54 -19.34 21.74
C TYR A 117 0.34 -20.03 21.07
N VAL A 118 -0.04 -19.60 19.85
CA VAL A 118 -1.10 -20.27 19.08
C VAL A 118 -0.71 -21.70 18.72
N ASN A 119 0.55 -21.97 18.36
CA ASN A 119 1.04 -23.33 18.07
C ASN A 119 1.02 -24.23 19.32
N ASP A 120 1.21 -23.67 20.53
CA ASP A 120 1.10 -24.42 21.78
C ASP A 120 -0.37 -24.74 22.14
N LEU A 121 -1.30 -23.86 21.76
CA LEU A 121 -2.73 -24.04 22.01
C LEU A 121 -3.46 -24.89 20.98
N VAL A 122 -3.01 -24.85 19.73
CA VAL A 122 -3.72 -25.42 18.56
C VAL A 122 -2.79 -26.36 17.82
N ALA A 123 -3.21 -27.61 17.67
CA ALA A 123 -2.45 -28.62 16.93
C ALA A 123 -2.24 -28.18 15.46
N ALA A 124 -1.04 -28.44 14.92
CA ALA A 124 -0.62 -27.90 13.63
C ALA A 124 -1.56 -28.28 12.48
N GLU A 125 -2.17 -29.47 12.51
CA GLU A 125 -3.13 -29.95 11.53
C GLU A 125 -4.47 -29.19 11.51
N LYS A 126 -4.76 -28.41 12.56
CA LYS A 126 -5.94 -27.55 12.64
C LYS A 126 -5.68 -26.12 12.18
N ILE A 127 -4.42 -25.74 11.96
CA ILE A 127 -4.05 -24.38 11.58
C ILE A 127 -4.07 -24.25 10.05
N THR A 128 -4.75 -23.23 9.54
CA THR A 128 -4.77 -22.87 8.12
C THR A 128 -4.57 -21.38 7.92
N SER A 129 -4.42 -20.93 6.67
CA SER A 129 -4.23 -19.53 6.33
C SER A 129 -5.55 -18.84 5.98
N ALA A 130 -5.87 -17.75 6.68
CA ALA A 130 -6.96 -16.83 6.32
C ALA A 130 -6.51 -15.77 5.29
N THR A 131 -5.20 -15.65 5.02
CA THR A 131 -4.63 -14.66 4.10
C THR A 131 -5.25 -14.70 2.69
N PRO A 132 -5.50 -15.87 2.05
CA PRO A 132 -6.13 -15.90 0.73
C PRO A 132 -7.52 -15.26 0.71
N ILE A 133 -8.33 -15.46 1.75
CA ILE A 133 -9.68 -14.89 1.86
C ILE A 133 -9.58 -13.36 1.96
N LEU A 134 -8.73 -12.85 2.85
CA LEU A 134 -8.53 -11.41 3.03
C LEU A 134 -7.97 -10.74 1.77
N ASN A 135 -7.02 -11.39 1.09
CA ASN A 135 -6.50 -10.90 -0.17
C ASN A 135 -7.58 -10.83 -1.25
N GLN A 136 -8.44 -11.85 -1.37
CA GLN A 136 -9.56 -11.82 -2.31
C GLN A 136 -10.55 -10.71 -1.98
N MET A 137 -10.89 -10.52 -0.71
CA MET A 137 -11.81 -9.46 -0.28
C MET A 137 -11.29 -8.05 -0.57
N ARG A 138 -9.97 -7.83 -0.49
CA ARG A 138 -9.33 -6.53 -0.77
C ARG A 138 -9.00 -6.32 -2.24
N MET A 139 -8.96 -7.39 -3.04
CA MET A 139 -8.62 -7.32 -4.46
C MET A 139 -9.56 -6.39 -5.21
N ILE A 140 -10.87 -6.56 -5.01
CA ILE A 140 -11.93 -5.77 -5.64
C ILE A 140 -12.48 -4.75 -4.64
N LYS A 141 -12.26 -3.47 -4.93
CA LYS A 141 -12.58 -2.37 -4.03
C LYS A 141 -14.08 -2.06 -4.12
N SER A 142 -14.69 -1.80 -2.96
CA SER A 142 -16.04 -1.23 -2.89
C SER A 142 -16.08 0.19 -3.47
N PRO A 143 -17.27 0.73 -3.82
CA PRO A 143 -17.40 2.12 -4.26
C PRO A 143 -16.77 3.14 -3.29
N GLN A 144 -16.85 2.89 -1.98
CA GLN A 144 -16.25 3.72 -0.94
C GLN A 144 -14.71 3.66 -0.97
N GLU A 145 -14.14 2.47 -1.18
CA GLU A 145 -12.68 2.30 -1.36
C GLU A 145 -12.17 2.96 -2.64
N LEU A 146 -12.94 2.90 -3.72
CA LEU A 146 -12.59 3.59 -4.96
C LEU A 146 -12.60 5.11 -4.77
N GLN A 147 -13.53 5.64 -3.97
CA GLN A 147 -13.51 7.06 -3.63
C GLN A 147 -12.29 7.45 -2.77
N LEU A 148 -11.93 6.61 -1.80
CA LEU A 148 -10.70 6.76 -1.02
C LEU A 148 -9.46 6.79 -1.94
N ALA A 149 -9.41 5.90 -2.94
CA ALA A 149 -8.33 5.85 -3.91
C ALA A 149 -8.23 7.14 -4.74
N ARG A 150 -9.37 7.73 -5.16
CA ARG A 150 -9.39 9.03 -5.87
C ARG A 150 -8.85 10.16 -5.01
N HIS A 151 -9.32 10.27 -3.77
CA HIS A 151 -8.82 11.30 -2.84
C HIS A 151 -7.33 11.10 -2.50
N ALA A 152 -6.89 9.85 -2.34
CA ALA A 152 -5.47 9.55 -2.19
C ALA A 152 -4.66 10.01 -3.43
N GLY A 153 -5.22 9.87 -4.64
CA GLY A 153 -4.63 10.38 -5.88
C GLY A 153 -4.50 11.91 -5.91
N GLU A 154 -5.50 12.63 -5.40
CA GLU A 154 -5.45 14.09 -5.25
C GLU A 154 -4.36 14.53 -4.26
N VAL A 155 -4.23 13.83 -3.13
CA VAL A 155 -3.13 14.05 -2.17
C VAL A 155 -1.78 13.83 -2.84
N ALA A 156 -1.61 12.70 -3.54
CA ALA A 156 -0.36 12.39 -4.24
C ALA A 156 0.00 13.46 -5.29
N THR A 157 -1.01 13.95 -6.02
CA THR A 157 -0.84 14.99 -7.03
C THR A 157 -0.42 16.33 -6.41
N ALA A 158 -1.00 16.70 -5.27
CA ALA A 158 -0.56 17.87 -4.52
C ALA A 158 0.89 17.74 -4.02
N MET A 159 1.27 16.55 -3.52
CA MET A 159 2.65 16.25 -3.11
C MET A 159 3.62 16.38 -4.28
N MET A 160 3.34 15.76 -5.42
CA MET A 160 4.18 15.84 -6.62
C MET A 160 4.34 17.27 -7.13
N THR A 161 3.24 18.04 -7.17
CA THR A 161 3.27 19.42 -7.64
C THR A 161 4.18 20.29 -6.77
N ALA A 162 4.07 20.17 -5.44
CA ALA A 162 4.92 20.89 -4.51
C ALA A 162 6.38 20.40 -4.55
N GLY A 163 6.59 19.08 -4.63
CA GLY A 163 7.93 18.50 -4.76
C GLY A 163 8.65 18.99 -6.01
N ARG A 164 7.98 18.92 -7.16
CA ARG A 164 8.48 19.48 -8.43
C ARG A 164 8.87 20.95 -8.28
N ALA A 165 8.00 21.77 -7.69
CA ALA A 165 8.25 23.21 -7.52
C ALA A 165 9.43 23.51 -6.58
N ALA A 166 9.73 22.62 -5.64
CA ALA A 166 10.84 22.77 -4.69
C ALA A 166 12.18 22.28 -5.23
N ILE A 167 12.21 21.48 -6.32
CA ILE A 167 13.45 21.03 -6.93
C ILE A 167 14.19 22.22 -7.56
N GLY A 168 15.49 22.34 -7.26
CA GLY A 168 16.33 23.37 -7.86
C GLY A 168 17.82 23.21 -7.56
N GLY A 169 18.65 23.83 -8.38
CA GLY A 169 20.10 23.89 -8.14
C GLY A 169 20.40 24.70 -6.88
N GLY A 170 21.22 24.15 -5.98
CA GLY A 170 21.52 24.77 -4.68
C GLY A 170 20.53 24.41 -3.56
N VAL A 171 19.49 23.62 -3.86
CA VAL A 171 18.48 23.18 -2.87
C VAL A 171 18.89 21.84 -2.27
N ALA A 172 18.70 21.68 -0.96
CA ALA A 172 18.90 20.42 -0.28
C ALA A 172 17.73 19.46 -0.51
N GLU A 173 17.98 18.16 -0.62
CA GLU A 173 16.90 17.17 -0.84
C GLU A 173 15.80 17.24 0.23
N PHE A 174 16.15 17.45 1.51
CA PHE A 174 15.16 17.54 2.58
C PHE A 174 14.18 18.72 2.42
N GLU A 175 14.54 19.80 1.73
CA GLU A 175 13.62 20.90 1.45
C GLU A 175 12.47 20.46 0.52
N VAL A 176 12.79 19.60 -0.46
CA VAL A 176 11.79 18.96 -1.31
C VAL A 176 10.86 18.07 -0.48
N ALA A 177 11.42 17.29 0.45
CA ALA A 177 10.65 16.44 1.37
C ALA A 177 9.69 17.22 2.27
N ILE A 178 10.10 18.39 2.76
CA ILE A 178 9.24 19.27 3.56
C ILE A 178 8.09 19.79 2.69
N ALA A 179 8.39 20.26 1.47
CA ALA A 179 7.39 20.77 0.55
C ALA A 179 6.33 19.71 0.18
N THR A 180 6.76 18.48 -0.11
CA THR A 180 5.85 17.37 -0.44
C THR A 180 4.95 17.01 0.74
N SER A 181 5.53 16.81 1.93
CA SER A 181 4.77 16.44 3.14
C SER A 181 3.78 17.53 3.56
N GLN A 182 4.20 18.80 3.51
CA GLN A 182 3.31 19.92 3.83
C GLN A 182 2.13 20.03 2.86
N ALA A 183 2.37 19.88 1.56
CA ALA A 183 1.30 19.94 0.55
C ALA A 183 0.34 18.76 0.66
N GLY A 184 0.87 17.54 0.82
CA GLY A 184 0.06 16.35 1.02
C GLY A 184 -0.81 16.45 2.26
N THR A 185 -0.22 16.87 3.39
CA THR A 185 -0.93 17.03 4.66
C THR A 185 -2.08 18.03 4.56
N ARG A 186 -1.86 19.18 3.90
CA ARG A 186 -2.91 20.19 3.71
C ARG A 186 -4.05 19.68 2.83
N LYS A 187 -3.73 19.01 1.72
CA LYS A 187 -4.75 18.43 0.83
C LYS A 187 -5.52 17.31 1.53
N ALA A 188 -4.84 16.48 2.31
CA ALA A 188 -5.49 15.45 3.12
C ALA A 188 -6.46 16.07 4.15
N ALA A 189 -6.04 17.11 4.87
CA ALA A 189 -6.89 17.80 5.85
C ALA A 189 -8.14 18.41 5.20
N GLU A 190 -8.00 19.04 4.02
CA GLU A 190 -9.13 19.56 3.24
C GLU A 190 -10.13 18.46 2.87
N LEU A 191 -9.65 17.33 2.36
CA LEU A 191 -10.48 16.20 1.95
C LEU A 191 -11.15 15.52 3.14
N LEU A 192 -10.44 15.35 4.26
CA LEU A 192 -11.00 14.83 5.52
C LEU A 192 -12.15 15.72 5.99
N ALA A 193 -11.91 17.03 6.14
CA ALA A 193 -12.92 17.97 6.60
C ALA A 193 -14.15 18.06 5.68
N ALA A 194 -13.98 17.85 4.37
CA ALA A 194 -15.06 17.96 3.39
C ALA A 194 -15.89 16.68 3.22
N HIS A 195 -15.31 15.50 3.46
CA HIS A 195 -15.90 14.23 3.00
C HIS A 195 -15.95 13.11 4.05
N TYR A 196 -15.28 13.24 5.19
CA TYR A 196 -15.17 12.16 6.18
C TYR A 196 -15.55 12.67 7.58
N ASP A 197 -16.45 11.95 8.22
CA ASP A 197 -16.88 12.20 9.61
C ASP A 197 -16.05 11.35 10.58
N ASP A 198 -14.72 11.51 10.50
CA ASP A 198 -13.76 10.85 11.36
C ASP A 198 -12.79 11.91 11.92
N GLY A 199 -13.02 12.32 13.16
CA GLY A 199 -12.26 13.38 13.82
C GLY A 199 -10.85 12.95 14.26
N ASP A 200 -10.58 11.65 14.32
CA ASP A 200 -9.29 11.11 14.78
C ASP A 200 -8.36 10.75 13.61
N MET A 201 -8.88 10.70 12.38
CA MET A 201 -8.08 10.37 11.21
C MET A 201 -7.03 11.46 10.94
N SER A 202 -5.75 11.09 11.08
CA SER A 202 -4.66 12.02 10.88
C SER A 202 -4.55 12.46 9.41
N PRO A 203 -4.44 13.78 9.12
CA PRO A 203 -4.14 14.26 7.77
C PRO A 203 -2.66 14.13 7.41
N ASN A 204 -1.78 13.81 8.37
CA ASN A 204 -0.34 13.84 8.13
C ASN A 204 0.10 12.71 7.20
N THR A 205 0.93 13.04 6.22
CA THR A 205 1.61 12.04 5.40
C THR A 205 2.55 11.18 6.26
N HIS A 206 2.59 9.88 6.00
CA HIS A 206 3.44 8.93 6.73
C HIS A 206 4.77 8.67 5.98
N PHE A 207 5.83 8.27 6.69
CA PHE A 207 7.18 7.95 6.17
C PHE A 207 8.02 9.12 5.65
N LEU A 208 9.33 8.89 5.58
CA LEU A 208 10.29 9.83 5.02
C LEU A 208 10.21 9.86 3.49
N GLN A 209 10.46 11.03 2.87
CA GLN A 209 10.47 11.17 1.41
C GLN A 209 11.41 10.20 0.73
N ILE A 210 10.88 9.38 -0.19
CA ILE A 210 11.70 8.61 -1.13
C ILE A 210 12.11 9.55 -2.25
N MET A 211 13.40 9.82 -2.34
CA MET A 211 13.97 10.58 -3.44
C MET A 211 15.46 10.32 -3.56
N ALA A 212 15.97 10.53 -4.78
CA ALA A 212 17.39 10.44 -5.08
C ALA A 212 17.75 11.47 -6.14
N SER A 213 18.92 12.10 -6.02
CA SER A 213 19.39 13.12 -6.95
C SER A 213 20.83 12.89 -7.42
N GLY A 214 21.15 13.39 -8.62
CA GLY A 214 22.48 13.26 -9.22
C GLY A 214 22.90 11.79 -9.35
N LYS A 215 24.14 11.48 -8.97
CA LYS A 215 24.69 10.12 -9.02
C LYS A 215 23.95 9.11 -8.12
N ASP A 216 23.21 9.58 -7.11
CA ASP A 216 22.50 8.70 -6.19
C ASP A 216 21.17 8.19 -6.77
N ILE A 217 20.77 8.65 -7.97
CA ILE A 217 19.51 8.27 -8.62
C ILE A 217 19.30 6.77 -8.81
N VAL A 218 20.39 6.00 -8.88
CA VAL A 218 20.37 4.53 -8.94
C VAL A 218 19.88 3.87 -7.63
N LYS A 219 19.82 4.62 -6.52
CA LYS A 219 19.32 4.16 -5.22
C LYS A 219 17.81 4.38 -5.12
N THR A 220 17.02 3.49 -5.72
CA THR A 220 15.55 3.58 -5.86
C THR A 220 14.78 4.03 -4.60
N HIS A 221 15.16 3.51 -3.43
CA HIS A 221 14.48 3.79 -2.16
C HIS A 221 15.30 4.67 -1.21
N HIS A 222 16.22 5.47 -1.75
CA HIS A 222 16.97 6.48 -0.99
C HIS A 222 16.01 7.49 -0.35
N ARG A 223 16.39 7.99 0.83
CA ARG A 223 15.60 8.99 1.56
C ARG A 223 16.25 10.36 1.42
N ALA A 224 15.41 11.40 1.36
CA ALA A 224 15.89 12.78 1.31
C ALA A 224 16.97 13.03 2.38
N SER A 225 18.10 13.58 1.93
CA SER A 225 19.26 13.84 2.78
C SER A 225 19.59 15.34 2.83
N THR A 226 20.73 15.69 3.44
CA THR A 226 21.29 17.05 3.42
C THR A 226 22.08 17.36 2.13
N ARG A 227 22.10 16.43 1.15
CA ARG A 227 22.75 16.62 -0.14
C ARG A 227 22.15 17.82 -0.87
N ILE A 228 23.03 18.67 -1.39
CA ILE A 228 22.67 19.81 -2.24
C ILE A 228 22.60 19.38 -3.71
N MET A 229 21.43 19.52 -4.32
CA MET A 229 21.19 19.26 -5.74
C MET A 229 21.87 20.30 -6.63
N ARG A 230 22.30 19.91 -7.83
CA ARG A 230 23.01 20.78 -8.77
C ARG A 230 22.32 20.80 -10.13
N ARG A 231 22.53 21.88 -10.87
CA ARG A 231 22.12 21.97 -12.28
C ARG A 231 22.81 20.86 -13.10
N GLY A 232 22.08 20.27 -14.04
CA GLY A 232 22.45 19.11 -14.84
C GLY A 232 22.19 17.76 -14.16
N GLU A 233 21.69 17.74 -12.91
CA GLU A 233 21.41 16.50 -12.20
C GLU A 233 19.97 16.03 -12.42
N PRO A 234 19.75 14.71 -12.56
CA PRO A 234 18.41 14.15 -12.48
C PRO A 234 17.95 14.06 -11.02
N VAL A 235 16.63 14.07 -10.82
CA VAL A 235 15.98 13.94 -9.51
C VAL A 235 14.80 13.00 -9.63
N PHE A 236 14.78 11.93 -8.84
CA PHE A 236 13.66 11.00 -8.74
C PHE A 236 12.84 11.29 -7.49
N LEU A 237 11.52 11.43 -7.64
CA LEU A 237 10.55 11.50 -6.54
C LEU A 237 9.64 10.29 -6.57
N CYS A 238 9.45 9.64 -5.42
CA CYS A 238 8.51 8.54 -5.27
C CYS A 238 7.63 8.72 -4.05
N PHE A 239 6.34 8.49 -4.23
CA PHE A 239 5.31 8.63 -3.20
C PHE A 239 4.74 7.29 -2.73
N CYS A 240 5.32 6.18 -3.20
CA CYS A 240 4.96 4.83 -2.76
C CYS A 240 5.05 4.72 -1.24
N GLY A 241 3.90 4.47 -0.63
CA GLY A 241 3.78 4.33 0.82
C GLY A 241 3.69 5.64 1.60
N MET A 242 4.10 6.77 1.01
CA MET A 242 4.00 8.07 1.64
C MET A 242 2.63 8.70 1.49
N THR A 243 2.06 8.57 0.29
CA THR A 243 0.65 8.85 0.07
C THR A 243 -0.12 7.76 0.81
N ASN A 244 -0.48 8.09 2.04
CA ASN A 244 -1.23 7.26 2.95
C ASN A 244 -2.42 8.09 3.43
N PHE A 245 -3.44 8.19 2.58
CA PHE A 245 -4.64 8.97 2.86
C PHE A 245 -5.72 8.02 3.37
N HIS A 246 -6.15 8.21 4.61
CA HIS A 246 -7.17 7.36 5.23
C HIS A 246 -6.82 5.86 5.11
N ARG A 247 -5.53 5.56 5.35
CA ARG A 247 -4.89 4.24 5.23
C ARG A 247 -4.76 3.67 3.81
N PHE A 248 -5.31 4.35 2.81
CA PHE A 248 -5.18 3.94 1.41
C PHE A 248 -3.83 4.37 0.86
N LYS A 249 -3.08 3.39 0.36
CA LYS A 249 -1.73 3.51 -0.17
C LYS A 249 -1.79 3.48 -1.69
N LEU A 250 -1.01 4.31 -2.37
CA LEU A 250 -0.92 4.36 -3.84
C LEU A 250 0.54 4.27 -4.31
N GLY A 251 0.74 4.09 -5.62
CA GLY A 251 2.03 4.23 -6.30
C GLY A 251 2.04 5.43 -7.23
N PHE A 252 3.08 6.27 -7.12
CA PHE A 252 3.25 7.45 -7.97
C PHE A 252 4.69 7.95 -7.90
N ASP A 253 5.32 8.10 -9.05
CA ASP A 253 6.71 8.55 -9.11
C ASP A 253 7.09 9.18 -10.45
N ARG A 254 8.09 10.06 -10.42
CA ARG A 254 8.59 10.78 -11.60
C ARG A 254 10.08 11.05 -11.47
N THR A 255 10.76 11.06 -12.61
CA THR A 255 12.11 11.61 -12.77
C THR A 255 12.04 12.99 -13.41
N PHE A 256 12.85 13.91 -12.90
CA PHE A 256 13.03 15.29 -13.36
C PHE A 256 14.50 15.56 -13.65
N TRP A 257 14.80 16.65 -14.36
CA TRP A 257 16.15 17.20 -14.50
C TRP A 257 16.20 18.67 -14.13
N ILE A 258 17.28 19.10 -13.48
CA ILE A 258 17.52 20.50 -13.15
C ILE A 258 18.26 21.14 -14.31
N GLY A 259 17.57 21.77 -15.26
CA GLY A 259 18.15 22.20 -16.54
C GLY A 259 18.42 21.04 -17.50
N GLU A 260 19.39 21.23 -18.41
CA GLU A 260 19.60 20.33 -19.55
C GLU A 260 20.02 18.91 -19.14
N PRO A 261 19.31 17.87 -19.60
CA PRO A 261 19.61 16.47 -19.29
C PRO A 261 20.75 15.93 -20.14
N ASP A 262 21.40 14.87 -19.65
CA ASP A 262 22.29 14.04 -20.47
C ASP A 262 21.46 13.29 -21.54
N PRO A 263 21.77 13.44 -22.85
CA PRO A 263 21.04 12.75 -23.92
C PRO A 263 20.95 11.22 -23.76
N GLU A 264 21.94 10.58 -23.15
CA GLU A 264 21.88 9.13 -22.91
C GLU A 264 20.87 8.78 -21.79
N GLN A 265 20.74 9.64 -20.77
CA GLN A 265 19.70 9.49 -19.75
C GLN A 265 18.30 9.70 -20.33
N VAL A 266 18.16 10.64 -21.28
CA VAL A 266 16.89 10.88 -21.98
C VAL A 266 16.46 9.63 -22.74
N LYS A 267 17.35 8.97 -23.49
CA LYS A 267 17.02 7.72 -24.19
C LYS A 267 16.52 6.64 -23.24
N VAL A 268 17.19 6.44 -22.11
CA VAL A 268 16.78 5.47 -21.08
C VAL A 268 15.41 5.83 -20.50
N TYR A 269 15.16 7.11 -20.24
CA TYR A 269 13.87 7.59 -19.74
C TYR A 269 12.73 7.41 -20.74
N GLU A 270 12.96 7.69 -22.03
CA GLU A 270 11.97 7.50 -23.08
C GLU A 270 11.55 6.03 -23.19
N VAL A 271 12.47 5.09 -23.02
CA VAL A 271 12.14 3.65 -22.96
C VAL A 271 11.29 3.33 -21.73
N ALA A 272 11.57 3.92 -20.57
CA ALA A 272 10.73 3.75 -19.38
C ALA A 272 9.31 4.31 -19.61
N VAL A 273 9.18 5.48 -20.24
CA VAL A 273 7.86 6.05 -20.59
C VAL A 273 7.13 5.16 -21.61
N ALA A 274 7.85 4.65 -22.62
CA ALA A 274 7.29 3.76 -23.62
C ALA A 274 6.85 2.40 -23.03
N SER A 275 7.59 1.85 -22.07
CA SER A 275 7.23 0.57 -21.44
C SER A 275 5.99 0.69 -20.55
N GLN A 276 5.84 1.79 -19.80
CA GLN A 276 4.60 2.08 -19.09
C GLN A 276 3.42 2.23 -20.06
N LYS A 277 3.63 2.93 -21.17
CA LYS A 277 2.60 3.12 -22.19
C LYS A 277 2.11 1.78 -22.75
N ALA A 278 3.03 0.87 -23.10
CA ALA A 278 2.69 -0.47 -23.58
C ALA A 278 1.90 -1.29 -22.55
N ALA A 279 2.29 -1.23 -21.26
CA ALA A 279 1.49 -1.84 -20.20
C ALA A 279 0.08 -1.26 -20.13
N LEU A 280 -0.08 0.06 -20.20
CA LEU A 280 -1.38 0.72 -20.15
C LEU A 280 -2.26 0.43 -21.37
N GLU A 281 -1.67 0.21 -22.55
CA GLU A 281 -2.39 -0.24 -23.75
C GLU A 281 -2.87 -1.70 -23.63
N ALA A 282 -2.10 -2.54 -22.94
CA ALA A 282 -2.50 -3.93 -22.64
C ALA A 282 -3.50 -4.03 -21.47
N LEU A 283 -3.50 -3.06 -20.56
CA LEU A 283 -4.29 -3.07 -19.33
C LEU A 283 -5.78 -2.86 -19.59
N ARG A 284 -6.56 -3.91 -19.39
CA ARG A 284 -8.03 -3.89 -19.45
C ARG A 284 -8.63 -5.08 -18.70
N PRO A 285 -9.92 -5.06 -18.33
CA PRO A 285 -10.60 -6.24 -17.81
C PRO A 285 -10.44 -7.47 -18.71
N GLY A 286 -10.27 -8.64 -18.09
CA GLY A 286 -10.24 -9.93 -18.77
C GLY A 286 -8.85 -10.41 -19.23
N VAL A 287 -7.82 -9.56 -19.21
CA VAL A 287 -6.43 -9.99 -19.47
C VAL A 287 -5.76 -10.52 -18.20
N THR A 288 -4.68 -11.29 -18.32
CA THR A 288 -3.89 -11.74 -17.17
C THR A 288 -2.91 -10.66 -16.72
N ALA A 289 -2.60 -10.60 -15.43
CA ALA A 289 -1.62 -9.67 -14.87
C ALA A 289 -0.22 -9.84 -15.52
N GLU A 290 0.20 -11.07 -15.78
CA GLU A 290 1.44 -11.35 -16.49
C GLU A 290 1.46 -10.86 -17.94
N SER A 291 0.32 -10.81 -18.64
CA SER A 291 0.26 -10.31 -20.03
C SER A 291 0.52 -8.80 -20.10
N VAL A 292 0.09 -8.05 -19.08
CA VAL A 292 0.40 -6.62 -18.93
C VAL A 292 1.89 -6.44 -18.67
N HIS A 293 2.48 -7.27 -17.82
CA HIS A 293 3.93 -7.27 -17.59
C HIS A 293 4.72 -7.62 -18.84
N ALA A 294 4.25 -8.59 -19.64
CA ALA A 294 4.91 -9.00 -20.88
C ALA A 294 5.00 -7.82 -21.87
N ALA A 295 3.94 -7.04 -22.04
CA ALA A 295 3.94 -5.85 -22.90
C ALA A 295 4.97 -4.80 -22.43
N TYR A 296 5.07 -4.59 -21.11
CA TYR A 296 6.10 -3.74 -20.50
C TYR A 296 7.52 -4.27 -20.76
N ALA A 297 7.74 -5.57 -20.53
CA ALA A 297 9.04 -6.20 -20.66
C ALA A 297 9.53 -6.23 -22.11
N GLU A 298 8.63 -6.47 -23.07
CA GLU A 298 8.93 -6.49 -24.50
C GLU A 298 9.52 -5.17 -25.00
N VAL A 299 8.98 -4.02 -24.56
CA VAL A 299 9.52 -2.70 -24.92
C VAL A 299 10.94 -2.52 -24.38
N ILE A 300 11.18 -2.90 -23.12
CA ILE A 300 12.49 -2.75 -22.48
C ILE A 300 13.54 -3.63 -23.15
N GLN A 301 13.20 -4.90 -23.36
CA GLN A 301 14.08 -5.89 -23.97
C GLN A 301 14.32 -5.60 -25.45
N GLY A 302 13.29 -5.15 -26.18
CA GLY A 302 13.40 -4.73 -27.58
C GLY A 302 14.30 -3.51 -27.77
N ALA A 303 14.40 -2.65 -26.77
CA ALA A 303 15.35 -1.54 -26.72
C ALA A 303 16.77 -1.95 -26.27
N GLY A 304 17.01 -3.22 -25.98
CA GLY A 304 18.32 -3.77 -25.62
C GLY A 304 18.67 -3.68 -24.13
N TYR A 305 17.69 -3.41 -23.26
CA TYR A 305 17.89 -3.34 -21.81
C TYR A 305 17.35 -4.58 -21.09
N GLU A 306 17.90 -4.89 -19.92
CA GLU A 306 17.34 -5.92 -19.05
C GLU A 306 16.09 -5.39 -18.32
N CYS A 307 15.05 -6.22 -18.23
CA CYS A 307 13.85 -5.89 -17.48
C CYS A 307 14.16 -5.89 -15.97
N PRO A 308 14.08 -4.73 -15.28
CA PRO A 308 14.68 -4.60 -13.95
C PRO A 308 13.82 -5.19 -12.82
N PHE A 309 12.49 -5.10 -12.93
CA PHE A 309 11.54 -5.64 -11.94
C PHE A 309 10.12 -5.74 -12.54
N ARG A 310 9.16 -6.20 -11.73
CA ARG A 310 7.72 -6.28 -12.07
C ARG A 310 7.18 -4.95 -12.61
N CYS A 311 6.22 -4.99 -13.54
CA CYS A 311 5.61 -3.80 -14.13
C CYS A 311 4.80 -3.00 -13.11
N GLY A 312 4.29 -3.64 -12.07
CA GLY A 312 3.38 -2.99 -11.13
C GLY A 312 2.75 -3.96 -10.17
N ARG A 313 1.76 -3.48 -9.41
CA ARG A 313 1.07 -4.24 -8.37
C ARG A 313 -0.24 -3.60 -7.99
N ALA A 314 -1.13 -4.39 -7.39
CA ALA A 314 -2.29 -3.85 -6.73
C ALA A 314 -1.91 -3.04 -5.47
N THR A 315 -2.71 -2.02 -5.23
CA THR A 315 -2.64 -1.09 -4.12
C THR A 315 -4.00 -1.02 -3.44
N GLY A 316 -4.00 -0.59 -2.18
CA GLY A 316 -5.18 -0.54 -1.34
C GLY A 316 -4.81 -0.17 0.08
N PHE A 317 -5.32 -0.91 1.04
CA PHE A 317 -4.92 -0.73 2.43
C PHE A 317 -3.54 -1.33 2.68
N SER A 318 -3.09 -2.34 1.95
CA SER A 318 -1.73 -2.87 2.10
C SER A 318 -0.72 -2.35 1.07
N PHE A 319 0.56 -2.37 1.46
CA PHE A 319 1.67 -2.03 0.57
C PHE A 319 1.82 -2.99 -0.60
N LEU A 320 1.29 -4.20 -0.50
CA LEU A 320 1.27 -5.17 -1.58
C LEU A 320 -0.02 -5.95 -1.50
N GLU A 321 -0.91 -5.71 -2.46
CA GLU A 321 -2.11 -6.52 -2.65
C GLU A 321 -1.97 -7.34 -3.94
N ALA A 322 -2.86 -8.31 -4.13
CA ALA A 322 -2.96 -9.07 -5.38
C ALA A 322 -3.86 -8.31 -6.39
N PRO A 323 -3.59 -8.41 -7.71
CA PRO A 323 -2.46 -9.12 -8.31
C PRO A 323 -1.17 -8.30 -8.38
N GLN A 324 -0.08 -8.97 -8.76
CA GLN A 324 1.16 -8.32 -9.19
C GLN A 324 1.26 -8.37 -10.72
N LEU A 325 1.69 -7.28 -11.35
CA LEU A 325 1.95 -7.27 -12.79
C LEU A 325 3.37 -7.81 -13.02
N VAL A 326 3.52 -9.12 -12.95
CA VAL A 326 4.78 -9.86 -13.06
C VAL A 326 4.59 -11.18 -13.79
N THR A 327 5.66 -11.71 -14.40
CA THR A 327 5.66 -13.05 -15.01
C THR A 327 5.16 -14.11 -14.03
N GLY A 328 4.22 -14.95 -14.47
CA GLY A 328 3.67 -16.05 -13.69
C GLY A 328 2.44 -15.70 -12.83
N ASP A 329 2.10 -14.41 -12.65
CA ASP A 329 0.83 -14.03 -12.04
C ASP A 329 -0.28 -14.06 -13.10
N THR A 330 -1.05 -15.16 -13.10
CA THR A 330 -2.12 -15.43 -14.06
C THR A 330 -3.47 -14.84 -13.64
N THR A 331 -3.52 -14.04 -12.56
CA THR A 331 -4.76 -13.41 -12.09
C THR A 331 -5.38 -12.57 -13.21
N ILE A 332 -6.68 -12.75 -13.43
CA ILE A 332 -7.45 -11.97 -14.41
C ILE A 332 -7.70 -10.58 -13.84
N ILE A 333 -7.35 -9.55 -14.60
CA ILE A 333 -7.63 -8.16 -14.27
C ILE A 333 -9.16 -7.94 -14.31
N GLN A 334 -9.70 -7.34 -13.25
CA GLN A 334 -11.14 -7.16 -13.07
C GLN A 334 -11.48 -5.70 -12.70
N PRO A 335 -12.68 -5.21 -13.06
CA PRO A 335 -13.18 -3.92 -12.60
C PRO A 335 -13.16 -3.83 -11.07
N GLY A 336 -12.87 -2.63 -10.56
CA GLY A 336 -12.73 -2.38 -9.13
C GLY A 336 -11.36 -2.71 -8.54
N MET A 337 -10.42 -3.29 -9.31
CA MET A 337 -9.02 -3.33 -8.89
C MET A 337 -8.41 -1.92 -8.90
N VAL A 338 -7.45 -1.67 -8.01
CA VAL A 338 -6.59 -0.47 -8.04
C VAL A 338 -5.15 -0.92 -8.18
N LEU A 339 -4.46 -0.44 -9.21
CA LEU A 339 -3.12 -0.87 -9.58
C LEU A 339 -2.17 0.32 -9.71
N ALA A 340 -0.96 0.19 -9.18
CA ALA A 340 0.17 0.99 -9.60
C ALA A 340 0.83 0.33 -10.82
N VAL A 341 1.04 1.11 -11.88
CA VAL A 341 1.65 0.67 -13.14
C VAL A 341 2.86 1.54 -13.43
N ASP A 342 4.02 0.90 -13.51
CA ASP A 342 5.33 1.52 -13.60
C ASP A 342 5.97 1.24 -14.97
N GLY A 343 6.68 2.25 -15.46
CA GLY A 343 7.68 2.16 -16.51
C GLY A 343 9.05 2.33 -15.90
N SER A 344 10.01 1.46 -16.20
CA SER A 344 11.34 1.60 -15.62
C SER A 344 12.44 0.99 -16.48
N VAL A 345 13.61 1.59 -16.40
CA VAL A 345 14.86 1.05 -16.97
C VAL A 345 16.00 1.45 -16.05
N SER A 346 16.92 0.51 -15.81
CA SER A 346 18.12 0.74 -15.01
C SER A 346 19.36 0.40 -15.82
N VAL A 347 20.35 1.30 -15.78
CA VAL A 347 21.72 1.09 -16.25
C VAL A 347 22.67 1.49 -15.13
N ASP A 348 23.97 1.19 -15.27
CA ASP A 348 24.97 1.37 -14.20
C ASP A 348 24.98 2.76 -13.57
N THR A 349 24.74 3.81 -14.36
CA THR A 349 24.87 5.21 -13.92
C THR A 349 23.54 5.94 -13.78
N PHE A 350 22.43 5.33 -14.21
CA PHE A 350 21.14 6.00 -14.28
C PHE A 350 19.98 5.03 -14.15
N ARG A 351 18.91 5.49 -13.51
CA ARG A 351 17.64 4.78 -13.43
C ARG A 351 16.52 5.74 -13.76
N ALA A 352 15.67 5.34 -14.72
CA ALA A 352 14.41 5.99 -14.99
C ALA A 352 13.27 5.21 -14.35
N GLN A 353 12.33 5.90 -13.71
CA GLN A 353 11.04 5.34 -13.39
C GLN A 353 9.93 6.38 -13.54
N VAL A 354 8.80 5.93 -14.08
CA VAL A 354 7.54 6.67 -14.15
C VAL A 354 6.41 5.73 -13.73
N GLY A 355 5.76 6.06 -12.61
CA GLY A 355 4.71 5.24 -12.01
C GLY A 355 3.43 6.03 -11.85
N ASP A 356 2.28 5.41 -12.12
CA ASP A 356 0.96 6.01 -11.92
C ASP A 356 0.00 4.99 -11.30
N SER A 357 -1.02 5.47 -10.57
CA SER A 357 -2.08 4.62 -10.04
C SER A 357 -3.38 4.72 -10.84
N PHE A 358 -4.06 3.59 -11.00
CA PHE A 358 -5.24 3.44 -11.84
C PHE A 358 -6.32 2.61 -11.14
N ILE A 359 -7.59 3.00 -11.31
CA ILE A 359 -8.75 2.15 -11.04
C ILE A 359 -9.09 1.41 -12.33
N ILE A 360 -9.29 0.10 -12.26
CA ILE A 360 -9.82 -0.67 -13.39
C ILE A 360 -11.34 -0.46 -13.46
N THR A 361 -11.82 -0.03 -14.61
CA THR A 361 -13.25 0.17 -14.90
C THR A 361 -13.77 -0.99 -15.76
N GLU A 362 -15.07 -1.03 -16.05
CA GLU A 362 -15.67 -2.06 -16.93
C GLU A 362 -15.05 -2.09 -18.34
N ASP A 363 -14.59 -0.94 -18.83
CA ASP A 363 -14.19 -0.77 -20.23
C ASP A 363 -12.70 -0.45 -20.39
N GLY A 364 -11.96 -0.34 -19.29
CA GLY A 364 -10.57 0.12 -19.29
C GLY A 364 -10.08 0.52 -17.90
N TRP A 365 -9.60 1.76 -17.76
CA TRP A 365 -9.07 2.28 -16.52
C TRP A 365 -9.29 3.79 -16.34
N GLU A 366 -9.29 4.24 -15.09
CA GLU A 366 -9.33 5.63 -14.66
C GLU A 366 -8.00 5.96 -13.95
N GLN A 367 -7.28 6.96 -14.46
CA GLN A 367 -6.01 7.40 -13.85
C GLN A 367 -6.26 8.29 -12.62
N LEU A 368 -5.66 7.92 -11.50
CA LEU A 368 -5.76 8.63 -10.20
C LEU A 368 -4.69 9.70 -10.02
N THR A 369 -3.49 9.47 -10.54
CA THR A 369 -2.35 10.37 -10.37
C THR A 369 -1.97 10.96 -11.71
N ARG A 370 -2.18 12.27 -11.90
CA ARG A 370 -1.94 12.94 -13.17
C ARG A 370 -0.80 13.93 -13.02
N HIS A 371 0.29 13.67 -13.73
CA HIS A 371 1.39 14.61 -13.88
C HIS A 371 2.09 14.38 -15.23
N PRO A 372 2.59 15.44 -15.88
CA PRO A 372 3.42 15.31 -17.06
C PRO A 372 4.57 14.30 -16.92
N LYS A 373 4.91 13.66 -18.03
CA LYS A 373 6.02 12.69 -18.13
C LYS A 373 6.70 12.71 -19.50
N SER A 374 6.41 13.71 -20.34
CA SER A 374 7.25 13.96 -21.51
C SER A 374 8.55 14.62 -21.06
N VAL A 375 9.64 14.40 -21.80
CA VAL A 375 10.97 14.91 -21.46
C VAL A 375 10.94 16.43 -21.25
N ASP A 376 10.36 17.17 -22.18
CA ASP A 376 10.28 18.64 -22.13
C ASP A 376 9.55 19.14 -20.88
N GLU A 377 8.53 18.40 -20.41
CA GLU A 377 7.74 18.82 -19.26
C GLU A 377 8.37 18.45 -17.91
N VAL A 378 9.38 17.58 -17.88
CA VAL A 378 10.09 17.16 -16.66
C VAL A 378 11.50 17.76 -16.52
N ILE A 379 11.91 18.57 -17.49
CA ILE A 379 13.05 19.49 -17.36
C ILE A 379 12.58 20.75 -16.60
N LEU A 380 13.33 21.13 -15.56
CA LEU A 380 13.02 22.24 -14.64
C LEU A 380 13.94 23.45 -14.84
#